data_AF-A6H729-F1
#
_entry.id   AF-A6H729-F1
#
_cell.length_a   1.000
_cell.length_b   1.000
_cell.length_c   1.000
_cell.angle_alpha   90.00
_cell.angle_beta   90.00
_cell.angle_gamma   90.00
#
_symmetry.space_group_name_H-M   'P 1'
#
loop_
_entity.id
_entity.type
_entity.pdbx_description
1 polymer ?
#
loop_
_entity_poly.entity_id
_entity_poly.type
_entity_poly.pdbx_seq_one_letter_code
_entity_poly.pdbx_strand_id
1 'polypeptide(L)'
;ITRIFGVKRGKDELSKKNRMTGSEFFSRFPELYPFLLKQLETVASTVDSDTGELNRHPSMFLLLLVLGRLYPSPMDGTCSALSMAPFIPFIMRCGHSPVYRSREMAARALVPFVMMDEIPNTIQTLLAKLPDCTDQCFRQNHIHGTLLQVLHLLQAFSDSKYRMNTYFQQELADVAVCTKAKLWLAKRQNPCLVTRAVYIDILFLLTCCLDKLSKGNQPVLEHLGFWEEVRRIISGSELITGFPYTYTVPGLPQYLQSLTKLAIAAVWAVAAQAGEQNRDVPISFSQLLESSFPEVRLLTLEALLERFSTAASALGEKGLPPLLWNMGGTFLTLVLKENHPECLCKILKILHCLDPSEWLPQTEDRVHLSPKEFLIWTMDIASHERSEIQSEALRLTSKVIAHHMQMCDETRDLVAPNLQQWVQLVVSSCGDHLPTESRLAAAEVLASTAPFFLTNPQPILGLQDTLALWKCVLTLLQSEEQVVRDAATETVMTAMSQENTHQSTDTLSPKCLFCSEAPETGPSLHFGPLSPHECHLTRRIKGFPGGTSGEEPTCQRGRRERWEFDPRIGKIP
;
A
#
# COMPACT_ATOMS: atom_id res chain seq x y z
N ILE A 1 21.46 23.85 6.21
CA ILE A 1 20.66 22.79 5.54
C ILE A 1 19.93 23.33 4.32
N THR A 2 18.90 24.18 4.45
CA THR A 2 18.12 24.71 3.30
C THR A 2 18.98 25.47 2.28
N ARG A 3 20.02 26.18 2.73
CA ARG A 3 20.98 26.85 1.85
C ARG A 3 21.88 25.89 1.05
N ILE A 4 22.11 24.68 1.55
CA ILE A 4 23.04 23.71 0.93
C ILE A 4 22.28 22.68 0.09
N PHE A 5 21.19 22.12 0.62
CA PHE A 5 20.39 21.07 -0.03
C PHE A 5 19.13 21.62 -0.74
N GLY A 6 18.87 22.93 -0.65
CA GLY A 6 17.66 23.56 -1.19
C GLY A 6 16.43 23.43 -0.28
N VAL A 7 15.31 24.01 -0.73
CA VAL A 7 13.99 23.83 -0.08
C VAL A 7 13.54 22.39 -0.30
N LYS A 8 12.91 21.78 0.72
CA LYS A 8 12.41 20.40 0.67
C LYS A 8 11.51 20.20 -0.56
N ARG A 9 11.93 19.34 -1.49
CA ARG A 9 11.13 18.94 -2.66
C ARG A 9 10.53 17.57 -2.37
N GLY A 10 9.22 17.52 -2.16
CA GLY A 10 8.45 16.29 -1.86
C GLY A 10 8.20 16.02 -0.37
N LYS A 11 7.36 15.02 -0.08
CA LYS A 11 6.93 14.67 1.30
C LYS A 11 8.08 14.05 2.12
N ASP A 12 8.97 13.31 1.46
CA ASP A 12 10.15 12.65 2.06
C ASP A 12 11.41 13.54 2.01
N GLU A 13 12.03 13.77 3.17
CA GLU A 13 13.28 14.52 3.29
C GLU A 13 14.47 13.81 2.64
N LEU A 14 14.38 12.50 2.42
CA LEU A 14 15.46 11.65 1.93
C LEU A 14 15.32 11.29 0.44
N SER A 15 14.38 11.93 -0.27
CA SER A 15 14.26 11.76 -1.72
C SER A 15 15.60 12.07 -2.40
N LYS A 16 15.94 11.37 -3.50
CA LYS A 16 17.17 11.63 -4.27
C LYS A 16 17.31 13.11 -4.69
N LYS A 17 16.18 13.82 -4.82
CA LYS A 17 16.12 15.25 -5.18
C LYS A 17 16.55 16.19 -4.04
N ASN A 18 16.67 15.67 -2.82
CA ASN A 18 17.05 16.40 -1.60
C ASN A 18 18.43 15.97 -1.04
N ARG A 19 19.21 15.18 -1.80
CA ARG A 19 20.51 14.62 -1.40
C ARG A 19 21.59 14.95 -2.44
N MET A 20 22.86 14.90 -2.04
CA MET A 20 24.05 15.03 -2.93
C MET A 20 25.12 14.00 -2.56
N THR A 21 26.13 13.76 -3.41
CA THR A 21 27.25 12.87 -3.05
C THR A 21 28.15 13.49 -1.99
N GLY A 22 28.90 12.66 -1.26
CA GLY A 22 29.94 13.14 -0.35
C GLY A 22 31.00 13.96 -1.10
N SER A 23 31.47 13.44 -2.24
CA SER A 23 32.43 14.14 -3.10
C SER A 23 31.92 15.52 -3.55
N GLU A 24 30.66 15.64 -4.00
CA GLU A 24 30.09 16.93 -4.40
C GLU A 24 29.97 17.90 -3.22
N PHE A 25 29.50 17.41 -2.07
CA PHE A 25 29.34 18.22 -0.86
C PHE A 25 30.68 18.78 -0.39
N PHE A 26 31.70 17.94 -0.25
CA PHE A 26 33.01 18.37 0.27
C PHE A 26 33.87 19.09 -0.78
N SER A 27 33.64 18.86 -2.08
CA SER A 27 34.27 19.68 -3.13
C SER A 27 33.71 21.10 -3.14
N ARG A 28 32.41 21.28 -2.89
CA ARG A 28 31.78 22.61 -2.79
C ARG A 28 32.08 23.31 -1.46
N PHE A 29 32.28 22.55 -0.38
CA PHE A 29 32.49 23.06 0.97
C PHE A 29 33.66 22.35 1.68
N PRO A 30 34.92 22.57 1.23
CA PRO A 30 36.08 21.80 1.70
C PRO A 30 36.38 21.98 3.19
N GLU A 31 36.18 23.17 3.74
CA GLU A 31 36.41 23.46 5.17
C GLU A 31 35.46 22.68 6.09
N LEU A 32 34.28 22.25 5.57
CA LEU A 32 33.34 21.45 6.36
C LEU A 32 33.84 20.02 6.60
N TYR A 33 34.75 19.49 5.78
CA TYR A 33 35.27 18.14 5.99
C TYR A 33 36.01 18.00 7.34
N PRO A 34 37.11 18.73 7.60
CA PRO A 34 37.83 18.60 8.87
C PRO A 34 37.00 19.12 10.06
N PHE A 35 36.12 20.11 9.83
CA PHE A 35 35.22 20.61 10.86
C PHE A 35 34.21 19.54 11.30
N LEU A 36 33.45 18.95 10.36
CA LEU A 36 32.44 17.94 10.69
C LEU A 36 33.07 16.69 11.29
N LEU A 37 34.24 16.26 10.79
CA LEU A 37 34.95 15.11 11.33
C LEU A 37 35.36 15.34 12.80
N LYS A 38 35.98 16.49 13.10
CA LYS A 38 36.37 16.85 14.47
C LYS A 38 35.18 16.98 15.42
N GLN A 39 34.09 17.59 14.96
CA GLN A 39 32.86 17.71 15.74
C GLN A 39 32.24 16.34 16.02
N LEU A 40 32.23 15.45 15.03
CA LEU A 40 31.69 14.11 15.18
C LEU A 40 32.55 13.26 16.12
N GLU A 41 33.87 13.35 16.04
CA GLU A 41 34.81 12.71 16.98
C GLU A 41 34.54 13.16 18.43
N THR A 42 34.45 14.48 18.65
CA THR A 42 34.17 15.06 19.97
C THR A 42 32.88 14.50 20.55
N VAL A 43 31.81 14.53 19.76
CA VAL A 43 30.50 14.01 20.17
C VAL A 43 30.56 12.50 20.41
N ALA A 44 31.15 11.72 19.51
CA ALA A 44 31.25 10.27 19.64
C ALA A 44 32.03 9.85 20.91
N SER A 45 33.04 10.61 21.32
CA SER A 45 33.82 10.35 22.54
C SER A 45 32.98 10.44 23.83
N THR A 46 31.92 11.25 23.83
CA THR A 46 31.03 11.43 24.99
C THR A 46 29.90 10.40 25.09
N VAL A 47 29.70 9.57 24.07
CA VAL A 47 28.54 8.64 24.04
C VAL A 47 28.63 7.56 25.11
N ASP A 48 29.85 7.15 25.49
CA ASP A 48 30.09 6.07 26.45
C ASP A 48 30.41 6.55 27.88
N SER A 49 30.35 7.86 28.16
CA SER A 49 30.68 8.37 29.49
C SER A 49 29.59 8.02 30.51
N ASP A 50 29.95 7.26 31.55
CA ASP A 50 29.05 6.83 32.64
C ASP A 50 28.57 8.00 33.53
N THR A 51 29.21 9.17 33.41
CA THR A 51 28.71 10.41 34.01
C THR A 51 27.42 10.80 33.32
N GLY A 52 26.29 10.55 33.98
CA GLY A 52 24.92 10.90 33.56
C GLY A 52 24.64 12.39 33.33
N GLU A 53 25.67 13.20 33.05
CA GLU A 53 25.50 14.40 32.26
C GLU A 53 24.93 13.97 30.92
N LEU A 54 23.62 14.07 30.84
CA LEU A 54 22.86 14.07 29.62
C LEU A 54 23.34 15.28 28.82
N ASN A 55 24.54 15.20 28.25
CA ASN A 55 25.11 16.16 27.32
C ASN A 55 24.28 16.00 26.06
N ARG A 56 23.07 16.58 26.14
CA ARG A 56 22.15 16.85 25.07
C ARG A 56 22.98 17.68 24.12
N HIS A 57 23.60 17.02 23.16
CA HIS A 57 24.25 17.65 22.04
C HIS A 57 23.19 17.67 20.91
N PRO A 58 22.32 18.72 20.82
CA PRO A 58 21.60 19.00 19.58
C PRO A 58 22.54 18.98 18.37
N SER A 59 23.82 19.33 18.59
CA SER A 59 24.88 19.19 17.59
C SER A 59 25.01 17.78 17.03
N MET A 60 24.96 16.70 17.84
CA MET A 60 25.05 15.33 17.32
C MET A 60 23.95 15.03 16.30
N PHE A 61 22.69 15.26 16.68
CA PHE A 61 21.56 14.97 15.80
C PHE A 61 21.64 15.81 14.52
N LEU A 62 22.03 17.09 14.63
CA LEU A 62 22.20 17.97 13.47
C LEU A 62 23.37 17.54 12.57
N LEU A 63 24.49 17.09 13.14
CA LEU A 63 25.62 16.53 12.40
C LEU A 63 25.17 15.29 11.63
N LEU A 64 24.54 14.32 12.30
CA LEU A 64 24.02 13.11 11.66
C LEU A 64 22.95 13.43 10.60
N LEU A 65 22.11 14.44 10.82
CA LEU A 65 21.11 14.90 9.85
C LEU A 65 21.76 15.46 8.57
N VAL A 66 22.89 16.17 8.69
CA VAL A 66 23.66 16.64 7.53
C VAL A 66 24.28 15.45 6.80
N LEU A 67 24.94 14.54 7.52
CA LEU A 67 25.61 13.37 6.95
C LEU A 67 24.62 12.39 6.30
N GLY A 68 23.43 12.19 6.88
CA GLY A 68 22.38 11.34 6.33
C GLY A 68 21.72 11.88 5.06
N ARG A 69 21.96 13.14 4.68
CA ARG A 69 21.54 13.69 3.38
C ARG A 69 22.56 13.47 2.27
N LEU A 70 23.68 12.80 2.55
CA LEU A 70 24.62 12.34 1.52
C LEU A 70 24.09 11.05 0.88
N TYR A 71 24.44 10.73 -0.36
CA TYR A 71 24.18 9.42 -0.98
C TYR A 71 25.47 8.80 -1.51
N PRO A 72 25.58 7.45 -1.55
CA PRO A 72 26.81 6.78 -1.94
C PRO A 72 27.15 7.03 -3.42
N SER A 73 28.41 7.33 -3.72
CA SER A 73 28.95 7.36 -5.08
C SER A 73 30.04 6.29 -5.25
N PRO A 74 30.05 5.52 -6.36
CA PRO A 74 31.15 4.58 -6.65
C PRO A 74 32.54 5.24 -6.74
N MET A 75 32.58 6.56 -6.90
CA MET A 75 33.81 7.36 -6.98
C MET A 75 34.30 7.88 -5.62
N ASP A 76 33.56 7.65 -4.52
CA ASP A 76 33.90 8.21 -3.20
C ASP A 76 35.03 7.44 -2.48
N GLY A 77 35.53 6.32 -3.04
CA GLY A 77 36.53 5.43 -2.42
C GLY A 77 37.92 5.39 -3.06
N THR A 78 38.13 5.95 -4.25
CA THR A 78 39.37 5.81 -5.03
C THR A 78 40.21 7.09 -4.98
N CYS A 79 41.12 7.17 -4.00
CA CYS A 79 42.21 8.16 -3.93
C CYS A 79 41.81 9.65 -4.00
N SER A 80 41.06 10.16 -3.01
CA SER A 80 40.91 11.61 -2.82
C SER A 80 41.19 12.02 -1.37
N ALA A 81 41.62 13.28 -1.18
CA ALA A 81 41.79 13.91 0.14
C ALA A 81 40.47 14.02 0.95
N LEU A 82 39.35 13.59 0.37
CA LEU A 82 37.99 13.68 0.91
C LEU A 82 37.36 12.29 1.11
N SER A 83 38.17 11.29 1.50
CA SER A 83 37.69 9.93 1.79
C SER A 83 36.58 9.94 2.84
N MET A 84 35.53 9.14 2.64
CA MET A 84 34.41 9.04 3.58
C MET A 84 34.71 8.10 4.77
N ALA A 85 35.72 7.24 4.65
CA ALA A 85 36.06 6.21 5.63
C ALA A 85 36.32 6.74 7.07
N PRO A 86 36.99 7.89 7.29
CA PRO A 86 37.25 8.39 8.63
C PRO A 86 35.99 8.71 9.46
N PHE A 87 34.85 8.97 8.82
CA PHE A 87 33.59 9.26 9.51
C PHE A 87 32.94 7.99 10.09
N ILE A 88 33.10 6.84 9.43
CA ILE A 88 32.43 5.58 9.74
C ILE A 88 32.51 5.20 11.24
N PRO A 89 33.70 5.11 11.87
CA PRO A 89 33.79 4.67 13.27
C PRO A 89 33.05 5.61 14.23
N PHE A 90 33.05 6.92 13.96
CA PHE A 90 32.37 7.89 14.80
C PHE A 90 30.85 7.87 14.60
N ILE A 91 30.37 7.68 13.37
CA ILE A 91 28.94 7.47 13.09
C ILE A 91 28.46 6.18 13.77
N MET A 92 29.23 5.09 13.67
CA MET A 92 28.93 3.82 14.33
C MET A 92 28.78 4.02 15.85
N ARG A 93 29.73 4.72 16.47
CA ARG A 93 29.71 5.03 17.91
C ARG A 93 28.54 5.91 18.32
N CYS A 94 28.12 6.86 17.48
CA CYS A 94 26.90 7.65 17.73
C CYS A 94 25.63 6.79 17.82
N GLY A 95 25.65 5.58 17.24
CA GLY A 95 24.59 4.58 17.40
C GLY A 95 24.38 4.13 18.84
N HIS A 96 25.37 4.28 19.72
CA HIS A 96 25.24 3.91 21.13
C HIS A 96 24.55 4.97 22.01
N SER A 97 24.13 6.10 21.42
CA SER A 97 23.53 7.21 22.15
C SER A 97 22.37 6.78 23.05
N PRO A 98 22.21 7.35 24.26
CA PRO A 98 21.02 7.12 25.08
C PRO A 98 19.74 7.68 24.43
N VAL A 99 19.85 8.62 23.49
CA VAL A 99 18.73 9.26 22.80
C VAL A 99 18.26 8.42 21.61
N TYR A 100 17.02 7.92 21.67
CA TYR A 100 16.43 7.06 20.64
C TYR A 100 16.55 7.62 19.22
N ARG A 101 16.12 8.87 19.00
CA ARG A 101 16.15 9.52 17.68
C ARG A 101 17.57 9.67 17.12
N SER A 102 18.57 9.81 17.99
CA SER A 102 19.97 9.88 17.58
C SER A 102 20.47 8.52 17.09
N ARG A 103 20.03 7.42 17.70
CA ARG A 103 20.36 6.06 17.23
C ARG A 103 19.78 5.81 15.84
N GLU A 104 18.50 6.17 15.63
CA GLU A 104 17.87 6.09 14.31
C GLU A 104 18.61 6.92 13.26
N MET A 105 18.95 8.16 13.61
CA MET A 105 19.66 9.05 12.68
C MET A 105 21.08 8.56 12.39
N ALA A 106 21.79 8.02 13.39
CA ALA A 106 23.13 7.46 13.20
C ALA A 106 23.11 6.26 12.24
N ALA A 107 22.14 5.37 12.39
CA ALA A 107 21.97 4.23 11.50
C ALA A 107 21.70 4.64 10.05
N ARG A 108 20.84 5.65 9.84
CA ARG A 108 20.58 6.21 8.50
C ARG A 108 21.79 6.94 7.93
N ALA A 109 22.50 7.68 8.77
CA ALA A 109 23.69 8.44 8.38
C ALA A 109 24.87 7.54 8.01
N LEU A 110 24.91 6.30 8.50
CA LEU A 110 25.97 5.34 8.17
C LEU A 110 25.91 4.85 6.72
N VAL A 111 24.71 4.61 6.19
CA VAL A 111 24.48 4.01 4.87
C VAL A 111 25.28 4.66 3.73
N PRO A 112 25.30 6.00 3.55
CA PRO A 112 26.02 6.61 2.44
C PRO A 112 27.56 6.56 2.56
N PHE A 113 28.11 6.14 3.71
CA PHE A 113 29.54 6.09 3.95
C PHE A 113 30.15 4.71 3.73
N VAL A 114 29.33 3.66 3.62
CA VAL A 114 29.78 2.28 3.41
C VAL A 114 29.60 1.93 1.94
N MET A 115 30.67 1.46 1.28
CA MET A 115 30.59 1.05 -0.13
C MET A 115 29.73 -0.21 -0.26
N MET A 116 29.05 -0.35 -1.41
CA MET A 116 28.08 -1.44 -1.62
C MET A 116 28.67 -2.84 -1.41
N ASP A 117 29.93 -3.04 -1.80
CA ASP A 117 30.73 -4.26 -1.63
C ASP A 117 31.23 -4.47 -0.19
N GLU A 118 31.33 -3.40 0.61
CA GLU A 118 31.72 -3.48 2.01
C GLU A 118 30.53 -3.68 2.96
N ILE A 119 29.29 -3.50 2.48
CA ILE A 119 28.08 -3.61 3.31
C ILE A 119 27.99 -4.98 4.01
N PRO A 120 28.14 -6.14 3.34
CA PRO A 120 28.01 -7.43 3.99
C PRO A 120 29.04 -7.63 5.12
N ASN A 121 30.30 -7.29 4.86
CA ASN A 121 31.37 -7.36 5.87
C ASN A 121 31.11 -6.42 7.05
N THR A 122 30.60 -5.21 6.77
CA THR A 122 30.22 -4.23 7.80
C THR A 122 29.09 -4.77 8.67
N ILE A 123 28.06 -5.39 8.07
CA ILE A 123 26.96 -6.04 8.80
C ILE A 123 27.49 -7.17 9.68
N GLN A 124 28.34 -8.05 9.15
CA GLN A 124 28.93 -9.14 9.92
C GLN A 124 29.75 -8.62 11.11
N THR A 125 30.54 -7.56 10.91
CA THR A 125 31.30 -6.90 11.97
C THR A 125 30.40 -6.30 13.06
N LEU A 126 29.26 -5.69 12.66
CA LEU A 126 28.28 -5.15 13.61
C LEU A 126 27.59 -6.27 14.41
N LEU A 127 27.19 -7.36 13.74
CA LEU A 127 26.57 -8.53 14.38
C LEU A 127 27.52 -9.22 15.37
N ALA A 128 28.82 -9.29 15.04
CA ALA A 128 29.84 -9.86 15.92
C ALA A 128 30.05 -9.05 17.21
N LYS A 129 29.76 -7.74 17.19
CA LYS A 129 29.82 -6.86 18.38
C LYS A 129 28.62 -7.00 19.31
N LEU A 130 27.55 -7.68 18.87
CA LEU A 130 26.37 -7.88 19.71
C LEU A 130 26.65 -8.94 20.80
N PRO A 131 26.10 -8.78 22.00
CA PRO A 131 26.34 -9.70 23.11
C PRO A 131 25.78 -11.10 22.84
N ASP A 132 26.38 -12.10 23.47
CA ASP A 132 25.89 -13.46 23.52
C ASP A 132 24.89 -13.65 24.67
N CYS A 133 24.06 -14.71 24.59
CA CYS A 133 23.02 -14.96 25.60
C CYS A 133 23.58 -15.27 27.00
N THR A 134 24.87 -15.60 27.09
CA THR A 134 25.60 -15.88 28.33
C THR A 134 26.23 -14.65 28.98
N ASP A 135 26.18 -13.50 28.32
CA ASP A 135 26.78 -12.27 28.85
C ASP A 135 26.01 -11.73 30.05
N GLN A 136 26.71 -11.14 31.02
CA GLN A 136 26.15 -10.75 32.31
C GLN A 136 25.52 -9.35 32.32
N CYS A 137 25.87 -8.48 31.37
CA CYS A 137 25.45 -7.08 31.35
C CYS A 137 25.13 -6.62 29.93
N PHE A 138 23.87 -6.27 29.69
CA PHE A 138 23.38 -5.83 28.39
C PHE A 138 23.13 -4.33 28.33
N ARG A 139 23.91 -3.61 27.52
CA ARG A 139 23.64 -2.19 27.21
C ARG A 139 22.59 -2.08 26.09
N GLN A 140 21.31 -2.13 26.44
CA GLN A 140 20.20 -2.20 25.47
C GLN A 140 20.21 -1.08 24.42
N ASN A 141 20.59 0.15 24.79
CA ASN A 141 20.72 1.25 23.83
C ASN A 141 21.79 0.97 22.76
N HIS A 142 22.90 0.32 23.14
CA HIS A 142 23.97 -0.04 22.22
C HIS A 142 23.49 -1.14 21.28
N ILE A 143 22.88 -2.20 21.84
CA ILE A 143 22.31 -3.30 21.06
C ILE A 143 21.30 -2.76 20.04
N HIS A 144 20.34 -1.94 20.48
CA HIS A 144 19.35 -1.33 19.62
C HIS A 144 19.97 -0.46 18.51
N GLY A 145 20.96 0.37 18.84
CA GLY A 145 21.66 1.20 17.87
C GLY A 145 22.42 0.41 16.81
N THR A 146 23.14 -0.63 17.23
CA THR A 146 23.85 -1.56 16.35
C THR A 146 22.87 -2.31 15.45
N LEU A 147 21.74 -2.79 15.98
CA LEU A 147 20.70 -3.45 15.18
C LEU A 147 20.07 -2.49 14.16
N LEU A 148 19.83 -1.23 14.52
CA LEU A 148 19.34 -0.24 13.55
C LEU A 148 20.33 -0.01 12.40
N GLN A 149 21.64 0.03 12.71
CA GLN A 149 22.69 0.13 11.69
C GLN A 149 22.66 -1.08 10.76
N VAL A 150 22.57 -2.29 11.31
CA VAL A 150 22.41 -3.53 10.52
C VAL A 150 21.16 -3.46 9.64
N LEU A 151 20.01 -3.07 10.19
CA LEU A 151 18.75 -2.97 9.45
C LEU A 151 18.86 -2.01 8.26
N HIS A 152 19.37 -0.80 8.48
CA HIS A 152 19.48 0.22 7.42
C HIS A 152 20.51 -0.15 6.34
N LEU A 153 21.63 -0.78 6.73
CA LEU A 153 22.61 -1.30 5.78
C LEU A 153 22.02 -2.46 4.95
N LEU A 154 21.31 -3.39 5.59
CA LEU A 154 20.66 -4.51 4.91
C LEU A 154 19.56 -4.03 3.94
N GLN A 155 18.79 -3.01 4.31
CA GLN A 155 17.81 -2.37 3.42
C GLN A 155 18.50 -1.81 2.17
N ALA A 156 19.58 -1.03 2.36
CA ALA A 156 20.35 -0.47 1.25
C ALA A 156 20.94 -1.55 0.34
N PHE A 157 21.41 -2.65 0.93
CA PHE A 157 21.91 -3.81 0.19
C PHE A 157 20.82 -4.48 -0.65
N SER A 158 19.62 -4.64 -0.10
CA SER A 158 18.46 -5.29 -0.75
C SER A 158 17.80 -4.48 -1.88
N ASP A 159 17.90 -3.15 -1.82
CA ASP A 159 17.35 -2.23 -2.82
C ASP A 159 18.21 -2.11 -4.08
N SER A 160 19.44 -2.64 -4.05
CA SER A 160 20.36 -2.57 -5.18
C SER A 160 19.82 -3.38 -6.37
N LYS A 161 19.92 -2.79 -7.58
CA LYS A 161 19.41 -3.38 -8.83
C LYS A 161 20.19 -4.62 -9.28
N TYR A 162 21.30 -4.95 -8.63
CA TYR A 162 22.21 -6.05 -8.98
C TYR A 162 21.81 -7.35 -8.27
N ARG A 163 20.57 -7.82 -8.53
CA ARG A 163 19.92 -8.93 -7.79
C ARG A 163 20.30 -10.35 -8.24
N MET A 164 21.27 -10.52 -9.14
CA MET A 164 21.44 -11.78 -9.90
C MET A 164 22.84 -12.42 -9.86
N ASN A 165 23.72 -12.02 -8.93
CA ASN A 165 25.04 -12.65 -8.81
C ASN A 165 25.04 -13.74 -7.70
N THR A 166 25.61 -14.91 -7.97
CA THR A 166 25.81 -15.98 -6.99
C THR A 166 26.66 -15.54 -5.79
N TYR A 167 27.61 -14.62 -6.02
CA TYR A 167 28.39 -13.97 -4.95
C TYR A 167 27.49 -13.26 -3.92
N PHE A 168 26.48 -12.52 -4.40
CA PHE A 168 25.52 -11.80 -3.57
C PHE A 168 24.65 -12.75 -2.73
N GLN A 169 24.35 -13.95 -3.26
CA GLN A 169 23.61 -14.97 -2.51
C GLN A 169 24.43 -15.52 -1.34
N GLN A 170 25.72 -15.76 -1.55
CA GLN A 170 26.61 -16.26 -0.50
C GLN A 170 26.77 -15.21 0.63
N GLU A 171 26.98 -13.94 0.28
CA GLU A 171 27.11 -12.86 1.28
C GLU A 171 25.84 -12.71 2.14
N LEU A 172 24.66 -12.82 1.53
CA LEU A 172 23.39 -12.83 2.27
C LEU A 172 23.23 -14.06 3.16
N ALA A 173 23.68 -15.22 2.69
CA ALA A 173 23.67 -16.45 3.49
C ALA A 173 24.59 -16.32 4.72
N ASP A 174 25.79 -15.76 4.55
CA ASP A 174 26.73 -15.51 5.64
C ASP A 174 26.15 -14.53 6.67
N VAL A 175 25.52 -13.44 6.20
CA VAL A 175 24.77 -12.51 7.08
C VAL A 175 23.63 -13.22 7.81
N ALA A 176 22.91 -14.11 7.14
CA ALA A 176 21.84 -14.90 7.78
C ALA A 176 22.38 -15.86 8.84
N VAL A 177 23.54 -16.48 8.63
CA VAL A 177 24.23 -17.32 9.63
C VAL A 177 24.65 -16.50 10.84
N CYS A 178 25.31 -15.35 10.64
CA CYS A 178 25.68 -14.44 11.74
C CYS A 178 24.44 -13.96 12.51
N THR A 179 23.35 -13.68 11.80
CA THR A 179 22.07 -13.33 12.42
C THR A 179 21.54 -14.52 13.23
N LYS A 180 21.58 -15.75 12.70
CA LYS A 180 21.11 -16.94 13.44
C LYS A 180 21.80 -17.12 14.80
N ALA A 181 23.09 -16.78 14.89
CA ALA A 181 23.84 -16.86 16.15
C ALA A 181 23.29 -15.95 17.28
N LYS A 182 22.54 -14.90 16.94
CA LYS A 182 22.04 -13.89 17.89
C LYS A 182 20.52 -13.95 18.11
N LEU A 183 19.85 -15.06 17.75
CA LEU A 183 18.38 -15.22 17.80
C LEU A 183 17.74 -14.98 19.17
N TRP A 184 18.49 -15.08 20.26
CA TRP A 184 18.01 -14.77 21.61
C TRP A 184 17.50 -13.33 21.72
N LEU A 185 18.03 -12.40 20.89
CA LEU A 185 17.61 -11.00 20.84
C LEU A 185 16.16 -10.80 20.36
N ALA A 186 15.59 -11.76 19.63
CA ALA A 186 14.19 -11.74 19.18
C ALA A 186 13.22 -12.33 20.23
N LYS A 187 13.75 -13.17 21.12
CA LYS A 187 12.98 -14.00 22.05
C LYS A 187 12.83 -13.30 23.41
N ARG A 188 12.02 -13.88 24.29
CA ARG A 188 11.73 -13.35 25.65
C ARG A 188 12.97 -13.22 26.55
N GLN A 189 14.06 -13.90 26.23
CA GLN A 189 15.35 -13.72 26.93
C GLN A 189 15.81 -12.26 26.87
N ASN A 190 15.49 -11.53 25.80
CA ASN A 190 15.72 -10.11 25.72
C ASN A 190 14.50 -9.34 26.25
N PRO A 191 14.59 -8.62 27.38
CA PRO A 191 13.42 -7.91 27.93
C PRO A 191 13.03 -6.65 27.14
N CYS A 192 13.91 -6.14 26.27
CA CYS A 192 13.66 -4.88 25.56
C CYS A 192 12.85 -5.12 24.27
N LEU A 193 11.56 -4.73 24.29
CA LEU A 193 10.65 -4.88 23.15
C LEU A 193 11.12 -4.14 21.89
N VAL A 194 11.69 -2.95 22.05
CA VAL A 194 12.20 -2.17 20.91
C VAL A 194 13.39 -2.86 20.25
N THR A 195 14.32 -3.42 21.04
CA THR A 195 15.43 -4.22 20.53
C THR A 195 14.92 -5.47 19.81
N ARG A 196 13.94 -6.17 20.40
CA ARG A 196 13.28 -7.33 19.76
C ARG A 196 12.64 -6.93 18.43
N ALA A 197 11.95 -5.80 18.39
CA ALA A 197 11.27 -5.30 17.19
C ALA A 197 12.24 -5.11 16.03
N VAL A 198 13.34 -4.37 16.25
CA VAL A 198 14.37 -4.13 15.21
C VAL A 198 15.01 -5.45 14.77
N TYR A 199 15.27 -6.37 15.70
CA TYR A 199 15.80 -7.67 15.37
C TYR A 199 14.84 -8.47 14.48
N ILE A 200 13.56 -8.46 14.81
CA ILE A 200 12.50 -9.11 14.02
C ILE A 200 12.37 -8.46 12.64
N ASP A 201 12.51 -7.13 12.53
CA ASP A 201 12.53 -6.45 11.24
C ASP A 201 13.72 -6.91 10.36
N ILE A 202 14.89 -7.17 10.96
CA ILE A 202 16.04 -7.76 10.26
C ILE A 202 15.69 -9.17 9.77
N LEU A 203 15.08 -10.01 10.63
CA LEU A 203 14.64 -11.35 10.23
C LEU A 203 13.63 -11.30 9.08
N PHE A 204 12.63 -10.42 9.17
CA PHE A 204 11.63 -10.22 8.11
C PHE A 204 12.30 -9.81 6.80
N LEU A 205 13.20 -8.84 6.83
CA LEU A 205 13.92 -8.40 5.63
C LEU A 205 14.76 -9.53 5.02
N LEU A 206 15.46 -10.31 5.84
CA LEU A 206 16.20 -11.49 5.38
C LEU A 206 15.27 -12.53 4.74
N THR A 207 14.09 -12.81 5.31
CA THR A 207 13.12 -13.72 4.67
C THR A 207 12.70 -13.20 3.29
N CYS A 208 12.40 -11.90 3.16
CA CYS A 208 12.03 -11.31 1.88
C CYS A 208 13.15 -11.34 0.84
N CYS A 209 14.41 -11.15 1.26
CA CYS A 209 15.56 -11.19 0.38
C CYS A 209 15.84 -12.61 -0.11
N LEU A 210 15.87 -13.57 0.80
CA LEU A 210 16.18 -14.97 0.50
C LEU A 210 15.07 -15.66 -0.31
N ASP A 211 13.80 -15.34 -0.07
CA ASP A 211 12.67 -15.89 -0.82
C ASP A 211 12.66 -15.41 -2.29
N LYS A 212 12.98 -14.13 -2.54
CA LYS A 212 13.09 -13.58 -3.91
C LYS A 212 14.18 -14.29 -4.74
N LEU A 213 15.22 -14.80 -4.09
CA LEU A 213 16.37 -15.46 -4.73
C LEU A 213 16.12 -16.95 -5.02
N SER A 214 15.13 -17.57 -4.35
CA SER A 214 14.83 -19.01 -4.46
C SER A 214 14.05 -19.41 -5.73
N LYS A 215 13.60 -18.46 -6.55
CA LYS A 215 12.79 -18.77 -7.75
C LYS A 215 13.57 -19.46 -8.88
N GLY A 216 14.85 -19.79 -8.71
CA GLY A 216 15.71 -20.37 -9.74
C GLY A 216 16.44 -21.67 -9.40
N ASN A 217 16.59 -22.05 -8.12
CA ASN A 217 17.16 -23.32 -7.65
C ASN A 217 16.93 -23.42 -6.12
N GLN A 218 17.04 -24.63 -5.59
CA GLN A 218 16.78 -25.07 -4.21
C GLN A 218 16.84 -23.95 -3.14
N PRO A 219 15.80 -23.77 -2.31
CA PRO A 219 15.71 -22.65 -1.38
C PRO A 219 16.86 -22.65 -0.38
N VAL A 220 17.78 -21.69 -0.52
CA VAL A 220 18.86 -21.37 0.45
C VAL A 220 18.32 -21.32 1.88
N LEU A 221 17.06 -20.92 2.03
CA LEU A 221 16.34 -20.79 3.27
C LEU A 221 16.02 -22.12 3.97
N GLU A 222 15.79 -23.19 3.20
CA GLU A 222 15.61 -24.55 3.72
C GLU A 222 16.95 -25.16 4.17
N HIS A 223 18.02 -24.95 3.40
CA HIS A 223 19.36 -25.41 3.76
C HIS A 223 19.89 -24.78 5.06
N LEU A 224 19.50 -23.54 5.37
CA LEU A 224 19.89 -22.84 6.60
C LEU A 224 18.95 -23.12 7.80
N GLY A 225 17.81 -23.79 7.57
CA GLY A 225 16.76 -23.98 8.58
C GLY A 225 16.20 -22.66 9.13
N PHE A 226 16.27 -21.58 8.35
CA PHE A 226 15.96 -20.23 8.84
C PHE A 226 14.47 -20.06 9.15
N TRP A 227 13.60 -20.63 8.30
CA TRP A 227 12.15 -20.64 8.54
C TRP A 227 11.77 -21.41 9.81
N GLU A 228 12.53 -22.44 10.20
CA GLU A 228 12.28 -23.17 11.44
C GLU A 228 12.49 -22.25 12.65
N GLU A 229 13.57 -21.47 12.66
CA GLU A 229 13.82 -20.50 13.72
C GLU A 229 12.77 -19.39 13.76
N VAL A 230 12.32 -18.90 12.59
CA VAL A 230 11.22 -17.94 12.49
C VAL A 230 9.94 -18.52 13.10
N ARG A 231 9.59 -19.78 12.77
CA ARG A 231 8.44 -20.45 13.38
C ARG A 231 8.59 -20.55 14.90
N ARG A 232 9.76 -20.95 15.41
CA ARG A 232 10.03 -21.03 16.86
C ARG A 232 9.90 -19.68 17.55
N ILE A 233 10.34 -18.58 16.92
CA ILE A 233 10.16 -17.22 17.45
C ILE A 233 8.69 -16.88 17.53
N ILE A 234 7.92 -17.11 16.46
CA ILE A 234 6.48 -16.81 16.44
C ILE A 234 5.75 -17.66 17.49
N SER A 235 5.97 -18.99 17.53
CA SER A 235 5.38 -19.92 18.50
C SER A 235 5.66 -19.52 19.96
N GLY A 236 6.86 -19.02 20.26
CA GLY A 236 7.24 -18.57 21.59
C GLY A 236 6.89 -17.11 21.91
N SER A 237 6.24 -16.40 20.99
CA SER A 237 5.95 -14.97 21.12
C SER A 237 4.64 -14.69 21.86
N GLU A 238 4.45 -13.43 22.22
CA GLU A 238 3.27 -12.90 22.88
C GLU A 238 2.03 -12.89 21.97
N LEU A 239 2.17 -13.07 20.63
CA LEU A 239 1.01 -13.26 19.75
C LEU A 239 0.27 -14.57 20.05
N ILE A 240 0.99 -15.60 20.50
CA ILE A 240 0.41 -16.94 20.77
C ILE A 240 0.29 -17.17 22.27
N THR A 241 1.36 -16.88 23.01
CA THR A 241 1.43 -17.17 24.44
C THR A 241 0.80 -16.07 25.31
N GLY A 242 0.32 -14.98 24.70
CA GLY A 242 -0.24 -13.82 25.38
C GLY A 242 0.82 -12.97 26.09
N PHE A 243 0.35 -11.84 26.63
CA PHE A 243 1.18 -10.93 27.43
C PHE A 243 1.02 -11.24 28.93
N PRO A 244 2.13 -11.41 29.67
CA PRO A 244 2.07 -11.60 31.12
C PRO A 244 1.81 -10.32 31.93
N TYR A 245 1.70 -9.15 31.27
CA TYR A 245 1.54 -7.83 31.91
C TYR A 245 0.42 -7.02 31.26
N THR A 246 -0.09 -6.00 31.97
CA THR A 246 -1.14 -5.10 31.48
C THR A 246 -0.65 -4.12 30.40
N TYR A 247 -1.59 -3.65 29.58
CA TYR A 247 -1.50 -3.15 28.20
C TYR A 247 -0.54 -1.98 27.85
N THR A 248 0.32 -1.50 28.74
CA THR A 248 1.15 -0.31 28.47
C THR A 248 2.63 -0.54 28.75
N VAL A 249 3.32 -1.17 27.79
CA VAL A 249 4.77 -1.34 27.80
C VAL A 249 5.40 -0.48 26.69
N PRO A 250 6.41 0.37 26.98
CA PRO A 250 7.10 1.14 25.96
C PRO A 250 7.66 0.25 24.85
N GLY A 251 7.39 0.60 23.59
CA GLY A 251 7.83 -0.18 22.43
C GLY A 251 6.92 -1.36 22.08
N LEU A 252 5.85 -1.62 22.84
CA LEU A 252 4.90 -2.69 22.53
C LEU A 252 4.25 -2.55 21.15
N PRO A 253 3.71 -1.38 20.74
CA PRO A 253 3.16 -1.24 19.39
C PRO A 253 4.19 -1.54 18.30
N GLN A 254 5.41 -1.03 18.45
CA GLN A 254 6.51 -1.27 17.49
C GLN A 254 6.84 -2.76 17.40
N TYR A 255 6.97 -3.43 18.54
CA TYR A 255 7.24 -4.87 18.60
C TYR A 255 6.14 -5.70 17.95
N LEU A 256 4.87 -5.41 18.27
CA LEU A 256 3.73 -6.08 17.67
C LEU A 256 3.71 -5.90 16.16
N GLN A 257 3.95 -4.69 15.67
CA GLN A 257 4.01 -4.43 14.22
C GLN A 257 5.09 -5.26 13.52
N SER A 258 6.32 -5.27 14.05
CA SER A 258 7.42 -6.06 13.48
C SER A 258 7.10 -7.56 13.50
N LEU A 259 6.60 -8.06 14.63
CA LEU A 259 6.27 -9.47 14.79
C LEU A 259 5.11 -9.91 13.88
N THR A 260 4.07 -9.09 13.76
CA THR A 260 2.94 -9.36 12.87
C THR A 260 3.39 -9.42 11.41
N LYS A 261 4.29 -8.54 10.96
CA LYS A 261 4.86 -8.62 9.60
C LYS A 261 5.59 -9.94 9.37
N LEU A 262 6.42 -10.36 10.33
CA LEU A 262 7.12 -11.65 10.25
C LEU A 262 6.15 -12.84 10.27
N ALA A 263 5.10 -12.78 11.10
CA ALA A 263 4.05 -13.80 11.16
C ALA A 263 3.29 -13.92 9.84
N ILE A 264 2.84 -12.81 9.27
CA ILE A 264 2.17 -12.76 7.96
C ILE A 264 3.06 -13.37 6.88
N ALA A 265 4.35 -13.02 6.85
CA ALA A 265 5.31 -13.61 5.91
C ALA A 265 5.43 -15.13 6.08
N ALA A 266 5.48 -15.62 7.32
CA ALA A 266 5.54 -17.06 7.61
C ALA A 266 4.27 -17.79 7.14
N VAL A 267 3.09 -17.21 7.35
CA VAL A 267 1.80 -17.78 6.87
C VAL A 267 1.81 -17.88 5.34
N TRP A 268 2.24 -16.84 4.65
CA TRP A 268 2.34 -16.87 3.18
C TRP A 268 3.40 -17.83 2.66
N ALA A 269 4.52 -17.97 3.35
CA ALA A 269 5.58 -18.89 2.95
C ALA A 269 5.11 -20.36 3.00
N VAL A 270 4.34 -20.74 4.03
CA VAL A 270 3.75 -22.08 4.11
C VAL A 270 2.70 -22.28 3.01
N ALA A 271 1.87 -21.27 2.75
CA ALA A 271 0.87 -21.32 1.68
C ALA A 271 1.45 -21.57 0.29
N ALA A 272 2.64 -21.05 0.01
CA ALA A 272 3.31 -21.20 -1.27
C ALA A 272 3.90 -22.60 -1.50
N GLN A 273 4.11 -23.39 -0.43
CA GLN A 273 4.78 -24.70 -0.45
C GLN A 273 3.77 -25.86 -0.52
N ALA A 274 2.61 -25.66 -1.15
CA ALA A 274 1.44 -26.57 -1.15
C ALA A 274 1.64 -27.93 -1.88
N GLY A 275 2.67 -28.68 -1.48
CA GLY A 275 2.95 -30.06 -1.87
C GLY A 275 3.41 -30.96 -0.71
N GLU A 276 3.76 -30.42 0.46
CA GLU A 276 4.13 -31.21 1.65
C GLU A 276 3.05 -31.07 2.74
N GLN A 277 2.29 -32.14 2.95
CA GLN A 277 1.45 -32.31 4.12
C GLN A 277 2.33 -32.23 5.39
N ASN A 278 1.94 -31.40 6.37
CA ASN A 278 2.59 -31.19 7.69
C ASN A 278 3.82 -30.27 7.76
N ARG A 279 3.71 -29.01 7.32
CA ARG A 279 4.48 -27.92 7.98
C ARG A 279 3.51 -27.12 8.86
N ASP A 280 3.62 -27.30 10.18
CA ASP A 280 2.80 -26.56 11.15
C ASP A 280 2.97 -25.05 10.95
N VAL A 281 1.85 -24.40 10.61
CA VAL A 281 1.76 -22.94 10.59
C VAL A 281 1.68 -22.49 12.05
N PRO A 282 2.59 -21.63 12.54
CA PRO A 282 2.62 -21.27 13.95
C PRO A 282 1.39 -20.43 14.36
N ILE A 283 0.79 -19.69 13.42
CA ILE A 283 -0.35 -18.80 13.67
C ILE A 283 -1.18 -18.60 12.39
N SER A 284 -2.51 -18.51 12.49
CA SER A 284 -3.40 -18.25 11.35
C SER A 284 -3.81 -16.78 11.20
N PHE A 285 -4.33 -16.39 10.02
CA PHE A 285 -4.90 -15.05 9.83
C PHE A 285 -6.08 -14.79 10.77
N SER A 286 -6.94 -15.79 11.01
CA SER A 286 -8.06 -15.65 11.95
C SER A 286 -7.57 -15.33 13.36
N GLN A 287 -6.52 -16.01 13.84
CA GLN A 287 -5.94 -15.73 15.16
C GLN A 287 -5.34 -14.32 15.25
N LEU A 288 -4.69 -13.84 14.19
CA LEU A 288 -4.17 -12.47 14.15
C LEU A 288 -5.31 -11.43 14.18
N LEU A 289 -6.41 -11.69 13.49
CA LEU A 289 -7.58 -10.81 13.47
C LEU A 289 -8.35 -10.80 14.80
N GLU A 290 -8.28 -11.87 15.59
CA GLU A 290 -8.86 -11.96 16.94
C GLU A 290 -8.01 -11.25 18.01
N SER A 291 -6.84 -10.73 17.65
CA SER A 291 -5.95 -10.03 18.59
C SER A 291 -6.66 -8.84 19.23
N SER A 292 -6.43 -8.61 20.52
CA SER A 292 -6.92 -7.42 21.23
C SER A 292 -6.24 -6.11 20.78
N PHE A 293 -5.10 -6.21 20.09
CA PHE A 293 -4.31 -5.04 19.66
C PHE A 293 -4.67 -4.59 18.22
N PRO A 294 -5.10 -3.33 18.02
CA PRO A 294 -5.43 -2.82 16.69
C PRO A 294 -4.23 -2.82 15.75
N GLU A 295 -3.00 -2.68 16.24
CA GLU A 295 -1.79 -2.71 15.41
C GLU A 295 -1.60 -4.06 14.71
N VAL A 296 -1.99 -5.15 15.38
CA VAL A 296 -1.94 -6.51 14.83
C VAL A 296 -3.05 -6.70 13.80
N ARG A 297 -4.28 -6.32 14.16
CA ARG A 297 -5.46 -6.44 13.28
C ARG A 297 -5.30 -5.61 12.02
N LEU A 298 -4.86 -4.35 12.14
CA LEU A 298 -4.70 -3.42 11.02
C LEU A 298 -3.70 -3.94 9.99
N LEU A 299 -2.49 -4.33 10.41
CA LEU A 299 -1.49 -4.90 9.49
C LEU A 299 -1.96 -6.18 8.82
N THR A 300 -2.71 -7.01 9.55
CA THR A 300 -3.29 -8.23 8.99
C THR A 300 -4.34 -7.91 7.94
N LEU A 301 -5.24 -6.97 8.23
CA LEU A 301 -6.27 -6.50 7.29
C LEU A 301 -5.66 -5.84 6.05
N GLU A 302 -4.58 -5.06 6.19
CA GLU A 302 -3.87 -4.48 5.05
C GLU A 302 -3.28 -5.55 4.12
N ALA A 303 -2.59 -6.54 4.70
CA ALA A 303 -2.03 -7.64 3.93
C ALA A 303 -3.10 -8.49 3.23
N LEU A 304 -4.25 -8.71 3.89
CA LEU A 304 -5.39 -9.42 3.31
C LEU A 304 -6.06 -8.59 2.21
N LEU A 305 -6.30 -7.30 2.45
CA LEU A 305 -6.92 -6.40 1.48
C LEU A 305 -6.13 -6.33 0.17
N GLU A 306 -4.80 -6.26 0.24
CA GLU A 306 -3.95 -6.32 -0.96
C GLU A 306 -4.25 -7.58 -1.79
N ARG A 307 -4.36 -8.75 -1.14
CA ARG A 307 -4.67 -10.02 -1.81
C ARG A 307 -6.08 -10.04 -2.40
N PHE A 308 -7.09 -9.67 -1.64
CA PHE A 308 -8.48 -9.65 -2.11
C PHE A 308 -8.69 -8.63 -3.25
N SER A 309 -8.05 -7.45 -3.18
CA SER A 309 -8.13 -6.44 -4.24
C SER A 309 -7.47 -6.92 -5.53
N THR A 310 -6.32 -7.58 -5.45
CA THR A 310 -5.65 -8.16 -6.64
C THR A 310 -6.47 -9.28 -7.26
N ALA A 311 -7.13 -10.12 -6.45
CA ALA A 311 -7.99 -11.19 -6.94
C ALA A 311 -9.27 -10.64 -7.62
N ALA A 312 -9.86 -9.57 -7.09
CA ALA A 312 -11.04 -8.94 -7.67
C ALA A 312 -10.74 -8.25 -9.03
N SER A 313 -9.52 -7.75 -9.22
CA SER A 313 -9.12 -7.03 -10.45
C SER A 313 -8.61 -7.96 -11.56
N ALA A 314 -8.12 -9.15 -11.22
CA ALA A 314 -7.49 -10.06 -12.16
C ALA A 314 -8.52 -10.99 -12.82
N LEU A 315 -8.89 -10.69 -14.06
CA LEU A 315 -9.59 -11.61 -14.97
C LEU A 315 -8.62 -12.71 -15.46
N GLY A 316 -8.13 -13.57 -14.56
CA GLY A 316 -7.33 -14.76 -14.88
C GLY A 316 -5.84 -14.67 -14.54
N GLU A 317 -5.40 -15.55 -13.62
CA GLU A 317 -4.24 -16.48 -13.72
C GLU A 317 -3.71 -16.92 -12.34
N LYS A 318 -4.02 -16.19 -11.25
CA LYS A 318 -3.82 -16.68 -9.87
C LYS A 318 -5.05 -16.40 -9.01
N GLY A 319 -5.89 -17.42 -8.84
CA GLY A 319 -7.02 -17.37 -7.93
C GLY A 319 -6.59 -17.12 -6.48
N LEU A 320 -7.57 -16.80 -5.64
CA LEU A 320 -7.37 -16.58 -4.21
C LEU A 320 -6.72 -17.82 -3.56
N PRO A 321 -5.66 -17.68 -2.73
CA PRO A 321 -5.03 -18.82 -2.07
C PRO A 321 -6.03 -19.64 -1.24
N PRO A 322 -5.89 -20.99 -1.16
CA PRO A 322 -6.85 -21.84 -0.46
C PRO A 322 -7.09 -21.48 1.00
N LEU A 323 -6.07 -20.97 1.69
CA LEU A 323 -6.18 -20.54 3.09
C LEU A 323 -7.09 -19.32 3.30
N LEU A 324 -7.37 -18.55 2.24
CA LEU A 324 -8.26 -17.38 2.29
C LEU A 324 -9.69 -17.74 1.90
N TRP A 325 -9.94 -18.95 1.41
CA TRP A 325 -11.29 -19.39 1.10
C TRP A 325 -12.13 -19.41 2.37
N ASN A 326 -13.40 -19.02 2.24
CA ASN A 326 -14.39 -19.02 3.32
C ASN A 326 -14.07 -18.08 4.51
N MET A 327 -13.18 -17.09 4.32
CA MET A 327 -12.95 -16.06 5.35
C MET A 327 -14.10 -15.05 5.49
N GLY A 328 -15.11 -15.09 4.62
CA GLY A 328 -16.28 -14.19 4.67
C GLY A 328 -16.97 -14.15 6.04
N GLY A 329 -17.22 -15.31 6.65
CA GLY A 329 -17.82 -15.40 7.98
C GLY A 329 -16.94 -14.79 9.10
N THR A 330 -15.62 -14.86 8.95
CA THR A 330 -14.67 -14.20 9.87
C THR A 330 -14.80 -12.69 9.76
N PHE A 331 -14.82 -12.13 8.54
CA PHE A 331 -14.97 -10.69 8.34
C PHE A 331 -16.34 -10.16 8.80
N LEU A 332 -17.41 -10.93 8.61
CA LEU A 332 -18.73 -10.59 9.16
C LEU A 332 -18.71 -10.48 10.68
N THR A 333 -18.09 -11.45 11.36
CA THR A 333 -18.00 -11.42 12.83
C THR A 333 -17.18 -10.21 13.31
N LEU A 334 -16.13 -9.86 12.56
CA LEU A 334 -15.25 -8.74 12.89
C LEU A 334 -15.90 -7.39 12.65
N VAL A 335 -16.65 -7.22 11.54
CA VAL A 335 -17.19 -5.91 11.15
C VAL A 335 -18.14 -5.33 12.21
N LEU A 336 -18.86 -6.19 12.94
CA LEU A 336 -19.77 -5.78 14.01
C LEU A 336 -19.09 -5.58 15.37
N LYS A 337 -17.91 -6.18 15.58
CA LYS A 337 -17.17 -6.12 16.85
C LYS A 337 -16.05 -5.09 16.84
N GLU A 338 -15.62 -4.63 15.67
CA GLU A 338 -14.46 -3.77 15.53
C GLU A 338 -14.75 -2.34 16.00
N ASN A 339 -13.92 -1.86 16.92
CA ASN A 339 -14.02 -0.53 17.50
C ASN A 339 -13.00 0.44 16.89
N HIS A 340 -11.94 -0.08 16.25
CA HIS A 340 -10.90 0.75 15.63
C HIS A 340 -11.34 1.20 14.23
N PRO A 341 -11.43 2.51 13.96
CA PRO A 341 -12.03 3.05 12.74
C PRO A 341 -11.29 2.63 11.46
N GLU A 342 -9.95 2.60 11.49
CA GLU A 342 -9.18 2.17 10.32
C GLU A 342 -9.34 0.68 10.05
N CYS A 343 -9.45 -0.15 11.08
CA CYS A 343 -9.70 -1.58 10.92
C CYS A 343 -11.09 -1.81 10.31
N LEU A 344 -12.10 -1.12 10.83
CA LEU A 344 -13.46 -1.18 10.30
C LEU A 344 -13.50 -0.80 8.82
N CYS A 345 -12.83 0.29 8.43
CA CYS A 345 -12.70 0.71 7.04
C CYS A 345 -12.09 -0.41 6.17
N LYS A 346 -11.00 -1.05 6.61
CA LYS A 346 -10.37 -2.15 5.86
C LYS A 346 -11.27 -3.38 5.77
N ILE A 347 -12.03 -3.71 6.82
CA ILE A 347 -12.99 -4.83 6.79
C ILE A 347 -14.10 -4.56 5.77
N LEU A 348 -14.67 -3.35 5.75
CA LEU A 348 -15.67 -2.95 4.76
C LEU A 348 -15.12 -3.06 3.32
N LYS A 349 -13.89 -2.60 3.09
CA LYS A 349 -13.19 -2.76 1.79
C LYS A 349 -13.04 -4.22 1.39
N ILE A 350 -12.64 -5.10 2.31
CA ILE A 350 -12.51 -6.53 2.04
C ILE A 350 -13.87 -7.16 1.72
N LEU A 351 -14.91 -6.89 2.49
CA LEU A 351 -16.27 -7.38 2.22
C LEU A 351 -16.78 -6.89 0.86
N HIS A 352 -16.46 -5.65 0.48
CA HIS A 352 -16.76 -5.12 -0.85
C HIS A 352 -15.97 -5.82 -1.97
N CYS A 353 -14.75 -6.31 -1.72
CA CYS A 353 -14.01 -7.12 -2.71
C CYS A 353 -14.56 -8.54 -2.88
N LEU A 354 -15.18 -9.12 -1.84
CA LEU A 354 -15.76 -10.47 -1.88
C LEU A 354 -17.09 -10.51 -2.64
N ASP A 355 -17.43 -11.65 -3.24
CA ASP A 355 -18.75 -11.87 -3.81
C ASP A 355 -19.79 -11.99 -2.68
N PRO A 356 -20.85 -11.16 -2.66
CA PRO A 356 -21.93 -11.28 -1.68
C PRO A 356 -22.53 -12.68 -1.59
N SER A 357 -22.53 -13.46 -2.66
CA SER A 357 -23.04 -14.84 -2.65
C SER A 357 -22.31 -15.75 -1.66
N GLU A 358 -21.03 -15.47 -1.37
CA GLU A 358 -20.20 -16.30 -0.50
C GLU A 358 -20.44 -16.03 0.99
N TRP A 359 -20.80 -14.79 1.36
CA TRP A 359 -20.83 -14.37 2.76
C TRP A 359 -22.20 -13.87 3.23
N LEU A 360 -23.03 -13.28 2.37
CA LEU A 360 -24.33 -12.72 2.76
C LEU A 360 -25.28 -13.75 3.38
N PRO A 361 -25.37 -15.01 2.90
CA PRO A 361 -26.19 -16.03 3.56
C PRO A 361 -25.72 -16.37 4.98
N GLN A 362 -24.45 -16.10 5.30
CA GLN A 362 -23.87 -16.41 6.61
C GLN A 362 -24.21 -15.36 7.68
N THR A 363 -24.90 -14.27 7.35
CA THR A 363 -25.18 -13.19 8.33
C THR A 363 -26.07 -13.69 9.48
N GLU A 364 -27.09 -14.49 9.17
CA GLU A 364 -28.00 -15.01 10.21
C GLU A 364 -27.27 -15.94 11.17
N ASP A 365 -26.46 -16.86 10.64
CA ASP A 365 -25.73 -17.85 11.43
C ASP A 365 -24.58 -17.24 12.23
N ARG A 366 -23.84 -16.29 11.65
CA ARG A 366 -22.60 -15.76 12.24
C ARG A 366 -22.80 -14.56 13.14
N VAL A 367 -23.76 -13.71 12.79
CA VAL A 367 -23.95 -12.42 13.46
C VAL A 367 -25.38 -12.17 13.93
N HIS A 368 -26.29 -13.13 13.75
CA HIS A 368 -27.69 -13.04 14.17
C HIS A 368 -28.41 -11.81 13.59
N LEU A 369 -28.02 -11.41 12.39
CA LEU A 369 -28.70 -10.40 11.59
C LEU A 369 -29.21 -11.05 10.31
N SER A 370 -30.49 -10.88 10.03
CA SER A 370 -31.04 -11.16 8.70
C SER A 370 -30.33 -10.30 7.64
N PRO A 371 -30.28 -10.72 6.36
CA PRO A 371 -29.71 -9.91 5.29
C PRO A 371 -30.30 -8.48 5.23
N LYS A 372 -31.59 -8.35 5.59
CA LYS A 372 -32.28 -7.07 5.71
C LYS A 372 -31.72 -6.20 6.85
N GLU A 373 -31.54 -6.77 8.03
CA GLU A 373 -30.98 -6.05 9.18
C GLU A 373 -29.53 -5.66 8.93
N PHE A 374 -28.76 -6.53 8.27
CA PHE A 374 -27.39 -6.21 7.85
C PHE A 374 -27.35 -5.04 6.88
N LEU A 375 -28.26 -5.01 5.89
CA LEU A 375 -28.39 -3.88 4.95
C LEU A 375 -28.69 -2.58 5.70
N ILE A 376 -29.69 -2.59 6.60
CA ILE A 376 -30.04 -1.42 7.43
C ILE A 376 -28.84 -0.94 8.23
N TRP A 377 -28.09 -1.87 8.85
CA TRP A 377 -26.89 -1.56 9.61
C TRP A 377 -25.80 -0.92 8.73
N THR A 378 -25.55 -1.44 7.53
CA THR A 378 -24.58 -0.81 6.60
C THR A 378 -25.01 0.58 6.13
N MET A 379 -26.31 0.80 5.92
CA MET A 379 -26.88 2.10 5.56
C MET A 379 -26.76 3.11 6.70
N ASP A 380 -26.94 2.67 7.95
CA ASP A 380 -26.73 3.50 9.12
C ASP A 380 -25.28 3.99 9.18
N ILE A 381 -24.29 3.12 8.98
CA ILE A 381 -22.88 3.53 8.91
C ILE A 381 -22.63 4.53 7.78
N ALA A 382 -23.22 4.30 6.60
CA ALA A 382 -23.10 5.21 5.46
C ALA A 382 -23.75 6.59 5.68
N SER A 383 -24.58 6.74 6.72
CA SER A 383 -25.22 8.01 7.08
C SER A 383 -24.39 8.89 8.03
N HIS A 384 -23.35 8.35 8.67
CA HIS A 384 -22.54 9.07 9.66
C HIS A 384 -21.39 9.88 9.02
N GLU A 385 -21.11 11.09 9.54
CA GLU A 385 -20.09 12.04 9.03
C GLU A 385 -18.61 11.62 9.27
N ARG A 386 -18.15 10.52 8.68
CA ARG A 386 -16.72 10.14 8.65
C ARG A 386 -16.32 9.67 7.26
N SER A 387 -15.60 10.53 6.53
CA SER A 387 -15.49 10.52 5.07
C SER A 387 -14.99 9.24 4.40
N GLU A 388 -14.08 8.46 4.99
CA GLU A 388 -13.62 7.21 4.37
C GLU A 388 -14.53 6.01 4.71
N ILE A 389 -14.90 5.83 5.97
CA ILE A 389 -15.77 4.72 6.41
C ILE A 389 -17.14 4.82 5.75
N GLN A 390 -17.69 6.04 5.68
CA GLN A 390 -18.96 6.32 5.03
C GLN A 390 -18.94 5.93 3.56
N SER A 391 -17.88 6.30 2.84
CA SER A 391 -17.70 5.95 1.42
C SER A 391 -17.65 4.44 1.19
N GLU A 392 -16.92 3.70 2.03
CA GLU A 392 -16.84 2.24 1.91
C GLU A 392 -18.14 1.54 2.32
N ALA A 393 -18.84 2.05 3.34
CA ALA A 393 -20.15 1.55 3.72
C ALA A 393 -21.18 1.77 2.60
N LEU A 394 -21.15 2.92 1.92
CA LEU A 394 -22.02 3.21 0.78
C LEU A 394 -21.76 2.25 -0.39
N ARG A 395 -20.48 1.98 -0.71
CA ARG A 395 -20.11 0.97 -1.73
C ARG A 395 -20.62 -0.42 -1.38
N LEU A 396 -20.36 -0.87 -0.15
CA LEU A 396 -20.82 -2.19 0.32
C LEU A 396 -22.34 -2.31 0.28
N THR A 397 -23.05 -1.30 0.82
CA THR A 397 -24.52 -1.21 0.79
C THR A 397 -25.04 -1.35 -0.64
N SER A 398 -24.48 -0.59 -1.56
CA SER A 398 -24.92 -0.59 -2.97
C SER A 398 -24.64 -1.91 -3.66
N LYS A 399 -23.53 -2.58 -3.32
CA LYS A 399 -23.20 -3.92 -3.81
C LYS A 399 -24.20 -4.98 -3.32
N VAL A 400 -24.60 -4.92 -2.05
CA VAL A 400 -25.62 -5.82 -1.48
C VAL A 400 -26.98 -5.60 -2.14
N ILE A 401 -27.37 -4.34 -2.35
CA ILE A 401 -28.60 -3.98 -3.07
C ILE A 401 -28.57 -4.55 -4.50
N ALA A 402 -27.48 -4.31 -5.24
CA ALA A 402 -27.32 -4.82 -6.61
C ALA A 402 -27.41 -6.36 -6.67
N HIS A 403 -26.80 -7.06 -5.70
CA HIS A 403 -26.87 -8.52 -5.60
C HIS A 403 -28.32 -9.01 -5.44
N HIS A 404 -29.12 -8.40 -4.56
CA HIS A 404 -30.53 -8.75 -4.41
C HIS A 404 -31.36 -8.42 -5.66
N MET A 405 -31.05 -7.35 -6.40
CA MET A 405 -31.76 -7.01 -7.64
C MET A 405 -31.52 -8.03 -8.77
N GLN A 406 -30.34 -8.68 -8.77
CA GLN A 406 -30.00 -9.75 -9.71
C GLN A 406 -30.73 -11.07 -9.42
N MET A 407 -31.17 -11.28 -8.18
CA MET A 407 -31.82 -12.50 -7.72
C MET A 407 -33.35 -12.45 -7.88
N CYS A 408 -34.03 -13.58 -7.67
CA CYS A 408 -35.48 -13.78 -7.88
C CYS A 408 -36.36 -12.73 -7.17
N ASP A 409 -37.61 -12.59 -7.61
CA ASP A 409 -38.53 -11.52 -7.15
C ASP A 409 -38.73 -11.45 -5.62
N GLU A 410 -38.74 -12.59 -4.90
CA GLU A 410 -38.84 -12.63 -3.43
C GLU A 410 -37.68 -11.88 -2.72
N THR A 411 -36.49 -11.85 -3.32
CA THR A 411 -35.34 -11.12 -2.76
C THR A 411 -35.36 -9.63 -3.07
N ARG A 412 -36.15 -9.21 -4.07
CA ARG A 412 -36.33 -7.80 -4.43
C ARG A 412 -37.24 -7.09 -3.43
N ASP A 413 -38.28 -7.77 -2.98
CA ASP A 413 -39.20 -7.27 -1.94
C ASP A 413 -38.49 -6.98 -0.60
N LEU A 414 -37.39 -7.69 -0.34
CA LEU A 414 -36.57 -7.50 0.87
C LEU A 414 -35.86 -6.13 0.90
N VAL A 415 -35.49 -5.60 -0.27
CA VAL A 415 -34.72 -4.35 -0.43
C VAL A 415 -35.61 -3.16 -0.80
N ALA A 416 -36.75 -3.39 -1.44
CA ALA A 416 -37.72 -2.36 -1.82
C ALA A 416 -38.00 -1.27 -0.76
N PRO A 417 -38.25 -1.59 0.53
CA PRO A 417 -38.50 -0.56 1.54
C PRO A 417 -37.28 0.32 1.87
N ASN A 418 -36.07 -0.13 1.53
CA ASN A 418 -34.82 0.54 1.83
C ASN A 418 -34.29 1.38 0.65
N LEU A 419 -34.83 1.21 -0.55
CA LEU A 419 -34.35 1.88 -1.76
C LEU A 419 -34.42 3.40 -1.66
N GLN A 420 -35.50 3.95 -1.10
CA GLN A 420 -35.65 5.40 -0.96
C GLN A 420 -34.54 5.99 -0.06
N GLN A 421 -34.25 5.34 1.07
CA GLN A 421 -33.18 5.77 1.97
C GLN A 421 -31.81 5.64 1.30
N TRP A 422 -31.58 4.57 0.52
CA TRP A 422 -30.34 4.41 -0.25
C TRP A 422 -30.15 5.54 -1.28
N VAL A 423 -31.21 5.91 -2.02
CA VAL A 423 -31.17 7.05 -2.96
C VAL A 423 -30.75 8.33 -2.24
N GLN A 424 -31.32 8.61 -1.06
CA GLN A 424 -30.93 9.80 -0.28
C GLN A 424 -29.45 9.77 0.14
N LEU A 425 -28.91 8.60 0.51
CA LEU A 425 -27.50 8.44 0.83
C LEU A 425 -26.60 8.73 -0.38
N VAL A 426 -26.95 8.19 -1.55
CA VAL A 426 -26.21 8.47 -2.80
C VAL A 426 -26.25 9.96 -3.14
N VAL A 427 -27.44 10.57 -3.11
CA VAL A 427 -27.62 12.01 -3.39
C VAL A 427 -26.80 12.87 -2.42
N SER A 428 -26.85 12.55 -1.13
CA SER A 428 -26.10 13.28 -0.11
C SER A 428 -24.58 13.19 -0.31
N SER A 429 -24.09 12.13 -0.96
CA SER A 429 -22.65 11.88 -1.18
C SER A 429 -22.09 12.58 -2.43
N CYS A 430 -22.92 13.26 -3.21
CA CYS A 430 -22.53 13.91 -4.47
C CYS A 430 -22.20 15.40 -4.32
N GLY A 431 -22.33 16.00 -3.13
CA GLY A 431 -22.13 17.44 -2.93
C GLY A 431 -20.70 17.89 -3.21
N ASP A 432 -20.52 19.00 -3.94
CA ASP A 432 -19.19 19.53 -4.31
C ASP A 432 -18.31 19.92 -3.11
N HIS A 433 -18.91 20.21 -1.96
CA HIS A 433 -18.23 20.53 -0.72
C HIS A 433 -17.62 19.30 -0.02
N LEU A 434 -17.94 18.08 -0.48
CA LEU A 434 -17.49 16.84 0.12
C LEU A 434 -16.10 16.42 -0.37
N PRO A 435 -15.38 15.62 0.43
CA PRO A 435 -14.11 15.03 0.02
C PRO A 435 -14.22 14.26 -1.30
N THR A 436 -13.11 14.21 -2.04
CA THR A 436 -13.03 13.51 -3.33
C THR A 436 -13.40 12.04 -3.20
N GLU A 437 -13.07 11.40 -2.08
CA GLU A 437 -13.40 10.00 -1.79
C GLU A 437 -14.91 9.74 -1.76
N SER A 438 -15.70 10.62 -1.12
CA SER A 438 -17.16 10.49 -1.05
C SER A 438 -17.80 10.62 -2.44
N ARG A 439 -17.36 11.61 -3.22
CA ARG A 439 -17.85 11.83 -4.59
C ARG A 439 -17.46 10.68 -5.53
N LEU A 440 -16.24 10.16 -5.39
CA LEU A 440 -15.77 8.99 -6.14
C LEU A 440 -16.60 7.75 -5.81
N ALA A 441 -16.86 7.49 -4.52
CA ALA A 441 -17.69 6.38 -4.10
C ALA A 441 -19.12 6.49 -4.67
N ALA A 442 -19.72 7.69 -4.66
CA ALA A 442 -21.02 7.90 -5.28
C ALA A 442 -21.02 7.63 -6.80
N ALA A 443 -19.97 8.05 -7.51
CA ALA A 443 -19.81 7.79 -8.94
C ALA A 443 -19.72 6.29 -9.26
N GLU A 444 -18.88 5.55 -8.54
CA GLU A 444 -18.72 4.10 -8.71
C GLU A 444 -20.00 3.33 -8.35
N VAL A 445 -20.72 3.78 -7.32
CA VAL A 445 -22.03 3.23 -6.93
C VAL A 445 -23.06 3.44 -8.05
N LEU A 446 -23.14 4.65 -8.61
CA LEU A 446 -24.04 4.95 -9.72
C LEU A 446 -23.68 4.11 -10.96
N ALA A 447 -22.40 3.92 -11.26
CA ALA A 447 -21.95 3.08 -12.37
C ALA A 447 -22.34 1.61 -12.18
N SER A 448 -21.97 1.02 -11.04
CA SER A 448 -22.22 -0.41 -10.75
C SER A 448 -23.70 -0.76 -10.62
N THR A 449 -24.55 0.20 -10.24
CA THR A 449 -26.00 -0.02 -10.05
C THR A 449 -26.86 0.47 -11.22
N ALA A 450 -26.27 1.18 -12.20
CA ALA A 450 -26.97 1.71 -13.36
C ALA A 450 -27.86 0.68 -14.10
N PRO A 451 -27.39 -0.57 -14.36
CA PRO A 451 -28.19 -1.58 -15.05
C PRO A 451 -29.54 -1.89 -14.39
N PHE A 452 -29.65 -1.67 -13.07
CA PHE A 452 -30.83 -2.05 -12.28
C PHE A 452 -31.78 -0.87 -12.07
N PHE A 453 -31.24 0.34 -11.90
CA PHE A 453 -32.02 1.50 -11.44
C PHE A 453 -32.11 2.66 -12.44
N LEU A 454 -31.12 2.82 -13.32
CA LEU A 454 -31.07 3.96 -14.25
C LEU A 454 -31.46 3.58 -15.68
N THR A 455 -31.05 2.38 -16.11
CA THR A 455 -31.17 1.94 -17.51
C THR A 455 -32.10 0.76 -17.67
N ASN A 456 -32.67 0.24 -16.57
CA ASN A 456 -33.61 -0.88 -16.60
C ASN A 456 -34.91 -0.47 -17.33
N PRO A 457 -35.35 -1.25 -18.34
CA PRO A 457 -36.60 -0.97 -19.07
C PRO A 457 -37.84 -1.03 -18.19
N GLN A 458 -37.79 -1.72 -17.05
CA GLN A 458 -38.83 -1.72 -16.03
C GLN A 458 -38.35 -0.93 -14.81
N PRO A 459 -38.77 0.35 -14.66
CA PRO A 459 -38.29 1.19 -13.57
C PRO A 459 -38.76 0.65 -12.22
N ILE A 460 -37.79 0.33 -11.36
CA ILE A 460 -38.03 -0.13 -9.99
C ILE A 460 -38.21 1.07 -9.04
N LEU A 461 -37.47 2.15 -9.30
CA LEU A 461 -37.56 3.40 -8.54
C LEU A 461 -38.69 4.28 -9.08
N GLY A 462 -39.27 5.10 -8.19
CA GLY A 462 -40.18 6.16 -8.60
C GLY A 462 -39.48 7.22 -9.45
N LEU A 463 -40.24 7.91 -10.32
CA LEU A 463 -39.69 8.91 -11.25
C LEU A 463 -38.82 9.97 -10.55
N GLN A 464 -39.22 10.44 -9.37
CA GLN A 464 -38.47 11.45 -8.61
C GLN A 464 -37.09 10.94 -8.19
N ASP A 465 -37.01 9.70 -7.69
CA ASP A 465 -35.76 9.09 -7.24
C ASP A 465 -34.83 8.82 -8.43
N THR A 466 -35.37 8.30 -9.53
CA THR A 466 -34.60 8.08 -10.77
C THR A 466 -34.01 9.38 -11.32
N LEU A 467 -34.80 10.45 -11.35
CA LEU A 467 -34.32 11.77 -11.79
C LEU A 467 -33.29 12.36 -10.82
N ALA A 468 -33.43 12.13 -9.51
CA ALA A 468 -32.45 12.55 -8.53
C ALA A 468 -31.09 11.87 -8.74
N LEU A 469 -31.08 10.57 -9.04
CA LEU A 469 -29.85 9.84 -9.36
C LEU A 469 -29.23 10.32 -10.68
N TRP A 470 -30.02 10.55 -11.74
CA TRP A 470 -29.50 11.14 -12.99
C TRP A 470 -28.91 12.53 -12.79
N LYS A 471 -29.53 13.36 -11.94
CA LYS A 471 -28.95 14.65 -11.55
C LYS A 471 -27.60 14.49 -10.86
N CYS A 472 -27.43 13.45 -10.03
CA CYS A 472 -26.15 13.14 -9.39
C CYS A 472 -25.09 12.78 -10.44
N VAL A 473 -25.40 11.92 -11.42
CA VAL A 473 -24.49 11.57 -12.52
C VAL A 473 -24.02 12.84 -13.25
N LEU A 474 -24.95 13.72 -13.62
CA LEU A 474 -24.63 14.98 -14.32
C LEU A 474 -23.76 15.91 -13.47
N THR A 475 -23.97 15.95 -12.16
CA THR A 475 -23.17 16.76 -11.22
C THR A 475 -21.75 16.20 -11.13
N LEU A 476 -21.59 14.88 -10.98
CA LEU A 476 -20.29 14.23 -10.86
C LEU A 476 -19.45 14.30 -12.15
N LEU A 477 -20.08 14.29 -13.32
CA LEU A 477 -19.43 14.53 -14.61
C LEU A 477 -18.81 15.94 -14.73
N GLN A 478 -19.31 16.90 -13.94
CA GLN A 478 -18.80 18.27 -13.88
C GLN A 478 -17.75 18.47 -12.79
N SER A 479 -17.38 17.42 -12.04
CA SER A 479 -16.37 17.49 -10.97
C SER A 479 -15.04 18.01 -11.50
N GLU A 480 -14.33 18.82 -10.70
CA GLU A 480 -12.96 19.26 -11.00
C GLU A 480 -11.96 18.08 -10.99
N GLU A 481 -12.28 17.02 -10.24
CA GLU A 481 -11.42 15.86 -10.06
C GLU A 481 -11.57 14.86 -11.20
N GLN A 482 -10.48 14.57 -11.90
CA GLN A 482 -10.49 13.67 -13.06
C GLN A 482 -11.01 12.27 -12.70
N VAL A 483 -10.56 11.71 -11.58
CA VAL A 483 -10.95 10.36 -11.14
C VAL A 483 -12.46 10.22 -10.93
N VAL A 484 -13.13 11.29 -10.49
CA VAL A 484 -14.59 11.29 -10.28
C VAL A 484 -15.33 11.35 -11.62
N ARG A 485 -14.84 12.19 -12.57
CA ARG A 485 -15.43 12.27 -13.91
C ARG A 485 -15.29 10.95 -14.67
N ASP A 486 -14.13 10.33 -14.58
CA ASP A 486 -13.84 9.06 -15.26
C ASP A 486 -14.79 7.96 -14.75
N ALA A 487 -14.99 7.84 -13.42
CA ALA A 487 -15.93 6.91 -12.82
C ALA A 487 -17.40 7.20 -13.21
N ALA A 488 -17.83 8.48 -13.19
CA ALA A 488 -19.20 8.85 -13.56
C ALA A 488 -19.52 8.60 -15.05
N THR A 489 -18.49 8.63 -15.91
CA THR A 489 -18.63 8.34 -17.35
C THR A 489 -19.04 6.89 -17.60
N GLU A 490 -18.67 5.96 -16.71
CA GLU A 490 -19.06 4.54 -16.81
C GLU A 490 -20.58 4.34 -16.75
N THR A 491 -21.29 5.15 -15.97
CA THR A 491 -22.77 5.17 -15.95
C THR A 491 -23.35 5.52 -17.32
N VAL A 492 -22.79 6.54 -17.98
CA VAL A 492 -23.25 6.98 -19.31
C VAL A 492 -22.94 5.92 -20.36
N MET A 493 -21.75 5.34 -20.32
CA MET A 493 -21.35 4.23 -21.20
C MET A 493 -22.31 3.04 -21.07
N THR A 494 -22.69 2.69 -19.84
CA THR A 494 -23.66 1.63 -19.56
C THR A 494 -25.02 1.94 -20.17
N ALA A 495 -25.53 3.17 -19.99
CA ALA A 495 -26.78 3.61 -20.59
C ALA A 495 -26.79 3.54 -22.13
N MET A 496 -25.72 4.04 -22.77
CA MET A 496 -25.59 3.99 -24.24
C MET A 496 -25.49 2.55 -24.76
N SER A 497 -24.82 1.66 -24.03
CA SER A 497 -24.67 0.26 -24.45
C SER A 497 -26.00 -0.50 -24.44
N GLN A 498 -26.85 -0.24 -23.45
CA GLN A 498 -28.18 -0.86 -23.37
C GLN A 498 -29.12 -0.30 -24.43
N GLU A 499 -29.09 1.01 -24.71
CA GLU A 499 -29.87 1.61 -25.80
C GLU A 499 -29.56 0.97 -27.16
N ASN A 500 -28.27 0.76 -27.46
CA ASN A 500 -27.84 0.08 -28.69
C ASN A 500 -28.29 -1.39 -28.74
N THR A 501 -28.36 -2.07 -27.59
CA THR A 501 -28.84 -3.45 -27.49
C THR A 501 -30.35 -3.52 -27.72
N HIS A 502 -31.11 -2.57 -27.18
CA HIS A 502 -32.56 -2.47 -27.39
C HIS A 502 -32.92 -2.13 -28.84
N GLN A 503 -32.21 -1.19 -29.47
CA GLN A 503 -32.41 -0.85 -30.88
C GLN A 503 -32.09 -2.02 -31.83
N SER A 504 -31.18 -2.92 -31.45
CA SER A 504 -30.86 -4.11 -32.26
C SER A 504 -31.87 -5.26 -32.06
N THR A 505 -32.49 -5.38 -30.87
CA THR A 505 -33.61 -6.31 -30.65
C THR A 505 -34.96 -5.81 -31.20
N ASP A 506 -35.15 -4.49 -31.31
CA ASP A 506 -36.39 -3.85 -31.81
C ASP A 506 -36.49 -3.78 -33.34
N THR A 507 -35.62 -4.47 -34.09
CA THR A 507 -35.82 -4.68 -35.53
C THR A 507 -37.02 -5.60 -35.87
N LEU A 508 -37.77 -6.03 -34.86
CA LEU A 508 -39.12 -6.58 -34.97
C LEU A 508 -40.14 -5.69 -34.22
N SER A 509 -40.59 -4.63 -34.92
CA SER A 509 -41.75 -3.75 -34.66
C SER A 509 -41.55 -2.50 -33.77
N PRO A 510 -41.98 -1.28 -34.22
CA PRO A 510 -41.74 -0.05 -33.47
C PRO A 510 -42.99 0.45 -32.72
N LYS A 511 -42.77 1.04 -31.54
CA LYS A 511 -43.44 2.27 -31.06
C LYS A 511 -42.79 2.74 -29.76
N CYS A 512 -41.95 3.77 -29.84
CA CYS A 512 -41.43 4.48 -28.67
C CYS A 512 -42.16 5.82 -28.52
N LEU A 513 -42.49 6.16 -27.27
CA LEU A 513 -43.52 7.13 -26.87
C LEU A 513 -43.03 8.60 -26.77
N PHE A 514 -41.88 8.95 -27.34
CA PHE A 514 -41.29 10.30 -27.25
C PHE A 514 -40.98 10.88 -28.62
N CYS A 515 -42.02 11.15 -29.42
CA CYS A 515 -41.94 12.06 -30.57
C CYS A 515 -43.36 12.41 -31.02
N SER A 516 -44.00 13.36 -30.34
CA SER A 516 -45.25 13.96 -30.80
C SER A 516 -45.24 15.47 -30.52
N GLU A 517 -45.39 16.22 -31.62
CA GLU A 517 -45.94 17.57 -31.74
C GLU A 517 -45.01 18.79 -31.62
N ALA A 518 -44.73 19.39 -32.79
CA ALA A 518 -44.99 20.80 -33.05
C ALA A 518 -45.46 20.97 -34.52
N PRO A 519 -46.49 21.78 -34.82
CA PRO A 519 -47.00 22.00 -36.18
C PRO A 519 -46.40 23.25 -36.83
N GLU A 520 -46.27 23.28 -38.17
CA GLU A 520 -46.68 24.42 -39.02
C GLU A 520 -46.40 24.17 -40.52
N THR A 521 -47.51 24.20 -41.28
CA THR A 521 -47.77 24.70 -42.66
C THR A 521 -46.62 24.83 -43.70
N GLY A 522 -46.83 24.24 -44.91
CA GLY A 522 -45.90 24.14 -46.06
C GLY A 522 -45.67 25.40 -46.93
N PRO A 523 -45.37 25.33 -48.26
CA PRO A 523 -45.34 24.16 -49.16
C PRO A 523 -44.05 23.93 -50.00
N SER A 524 -43.90 22.66 -50.38
CA SER A 524 -43.22 22.00 -51.52
C SER A 524 -42.42 22.79 -52.58
N LEU A 525 -41.31 22.19 -53.05
CA LEU A 525 -41.07 21.90 -54.48
C LEU A 525 -40.04 20.76 -54.70
N HIS A 526 -40.37 19.89 -55.67
CA HIS A 526 -39.78 18.64 -56.21
C HIS A 526 -38.24 18.60 -56.42
N PHE A 527 -37.53 17.46 -56.49
CA PHE A 527 -37.72 16.23 -57.30
C PHE A 527 -36.93 15.03 -56.69
N GLY A 528 -37.41 13.79 -56.84
CA GLY A 528 -36.64 12.53 -56.64
C GLY A 528 -36.07 11.99 -57.96
N PRO A 529 -35.80 10.68 -58.10
CA PRO A 529 -35.23 9.68 -57.17
C PRO A 529 -34.06 8.89 -57.83
N LEU A 530 -33.40 7.98 -57.09
CA LEU A 530 -32.97 6.61 -57.49
C LEU A 530 -31.76 6.10 -56.68
N SER A 531 -31.97 4.99 -55.96
CA SER A 531 -30.96 4.02 -55.48
C SER A 531 -30.76 2.93 -56.58
N PRO A 532 -30.15 1.72 -56.37
CA PRO A 532 -29.46 1.09 -55.22
C PRO A 532 -28.19 0.26 -55.58
N HIS A 533 -27.73 -0.59 -54.63
CA HIS A 533 -26.72 -1.67 -54.69
C HIS A 533 -25.26 -1.25 -54.35
N GLU A 534 -24.49 -1.93 -53.51
CA GLU A 534 -24.65 -3.20 -52.80
C GLU A 534 -23.60 -3.32 -51.68
N CYS A 535 -23.98 -3.97 -50.58
CA CYS A 535 -23.11 -4.47 -49.51
C CYS A 535 -22.12 -5.52 -50.04
N HIS A 536 -20.91 -5.62 -49.45
CA HIS A 536 -20.38 -6.91 -48.95
C HIS A 536 -19.18 -6.75 -47.99
N LEU A 537 -19.30 -7.47 -46.87
CA LEU A 537 -18.35 -7.74 -45.80
C LEU A 537 -16.94 -8.14 -46.25
N THR A 538 -15.90 -7.87 -45.43
CA THR A 538 -15.32 -8.88 -44.50
C THR A 538 -14.05 -8.40 -43.77
N ARG A 539 -14.02 -8.64 -42.45
CA ARG A 539 -12.80 -8.73 -41.61
C ARG A 539 -11.88 -9.83 -42.15
N ARG A 540 -10.58 -9.57 -42.23
CA ARG A 540 -9.53 -10.61 -42.24
C ARG A 540 -8.40 -10.23 -41.29
N ILE A 541 -8.24 -11.07 -40.27
CA ILE A 541 -7.02 -11.21 -39.46
C ILE A 541 -6.07 -12.13 -40.23
N LYS A 542 -4.79 -11.75 -40.35
CA LYS A 542 -3.65 -12.66 -40.61
C LYS A 542 -2.37 -12.03 -40.04
N GLY A 543 -1.59 -12.81 -39.31
CA GLY A 543 -0.33 -12.41 -38.69
C GLY A 543 0.94 -12.91 -39.40
N PHE A 544 2.07 -12.47 -38.81
CA PHE A 544 3.49 -12.90 -38.92
C PHE A 544 4.26 -12.58 -40.24
N PRO A 545 5.62 -12.51 -40.23
CA PRO A 545 6.61 -12.76 -39.16
C PRO A 545 7.71 -11.68 -38.95
N GLY A 546 8.59 -11.90 -37.96
CA GLY A 546 9.73 -11.04 -37.63
C GLY A 546 10.96 -11.23 -38.53
N GLY A 547 11.91 -10.29 -38.39
CA GLY A 547 13.24 -10.33 -39.02
C GLY A 547 13.98 -8.99 -38.89
N THR A 548 15.20 -9.05 -38.39
CA THR A 548 16.10 -7.99 -37.89
C THR A 548 16.80 -7.11 -38.94
N SER A 549 17.36 -5.98 -38.45
CA SER A 549 18.29 -4.98 -39.02
C SER A 549 17.57 -3.66 -39.35
N GLY A 550 17.91 -2.51 -38.78
CA GLY A 550 19.24 -1.93 -38.56
C GLY A 550 19.37 -0.77 -39.54
N GLU A 551 18.99 0.45 -39.12
CA GLU A 551 19.50 1.77 -39.58
C GLU A 551 18.60 2.92 -39.09
N GLU A 552 19.24 3.93 -38.51
CA GLU A 552 18.67 5.24 -38.16
C GLU A 552 18.25 6.02 -39.42
N PRO A 553 17.33 7.00 -39.28
CA PRO A 553 17.79 8.35 -39.60
C PRO A 553 17.27 9.46 -38.67
N THR A 554 18.21 10.33 -38.34
CA THR A 554 18.11 11.78 -38.05
C THR A 554 16.76 12.46 -38.34
N CYS A 555 16.21 13.15 -37.34
CA CYS A 555 15.16 14.16 -37.54
C CYS A 555 15.54 15.51 -36.90
N GLN A 556 15.20 16.56 -37.63
CA GLN A 556 15.76 17.92 -37.58
C GLN A 556 15.17 18.78 -36.45
N ARG A 557 15.97 19.77 -36.04
CA ARG A 557 15.58 20.92 -35.21
C ARG A 557 14.43 21.71 -35.84
N GLY A 558 13.43 22.09 -35.03
CA GLY A 558 12.39 23.04 -35.42
C GLY A 558 11.64 23.67 -34.26
N ARG A 559 12.13 24.83 -33.82
CA ARG A 559 11.47 25.98 -33.15
C ARG A 559 10.59 25.79 -31.91
N ARG A 560 11.09 26.38 -30.81
CA ARG A 560 10.35 26.90 -29.65
C ARG A 560 9.51 28.10 -30.08
N GLU A 561 8.22 28.10 -29.74
CA GLU A 561 7.42 29.32 -29.66
C GLU A 561 7.42 29.83 -28.21
N ARG A 562 7.61 31.14 -28.10
CA ARG A 562 7.81 31.93 -26.89
C ARG A 562 6.52 32.74 -26.71
N TRP A 563 5.82 32.55 -25.60
CA TRP A 563 4.74 33.44 -25.18
C TRP A 563 5.31 34.41 -24.14
N GLU A 564 5.51 35.66 -24.57
CA GLU A 564 5.89 36.80 -23.72
C GLU A 564 4.65 37.37 -23.02
N PHE A 565 4.78 37.61 -21.72
CA PHE A 565 3.79 38.25 -20.86
C PHE A 565 3.89 39.77 -20.98
N ASP A 566 2.78 40.46 -21.28
CA ASP A 566 2.68 41.92 -21.24
C ASP A 566 2.27 42.40 -19.83
N PRO A 567 3.07 43.23 -19.14
CA PRO A 567 2.75 43.76 -17.83
C PRO A 567 2.30 45.22 -17.94
N ARG A 568 0.99 45.49 -18.02
CA ARG A 568 0.44 46.83 -17.78
C ARG A 568 -1.02 46.80 -17.28
N ILE A 569 -1.18 47.25 -16.03
CA ILE A 569 -2.38 47.94 -15.45
C ILE A 569 -3.56 47.01 -15.08
N GLY A 570 -4.16 47.00 -13.88
CA GLY A 570 -4.02 47.77 -12.65
C GLY A 570 -5.25 47.58 -11.73
N LYS A 571 -5.02 47.57 -10.41
CA LYS A 571 -5.92 47.90 -9.26
C LYS A 571 -7.30 47.20 -9.09
N ILE A 572 -7.39 46.40 -8.02
CA ILE A 572 -8.37 46.33 -6.89
C ILE A 572 -9.57 47.33 -6.97
N PRO A 573 -10.83 46.96 -6.63
CA PRO A 573 -11.29 46.32 -5.38
C PRO A 573 -11.31 44.80 -5.34
#